data_AF-A0A7V9VPD1-F1
#
_entry.id   AF-A0A7V9VPD1-F1
#
_cell.length_a   1.000
_cell.length_b   1.000
_cell.length_c   1.000
_cell.angle_alpha   90.00
_cell.angle_beta   90.00
_cell.angle_gamma   90.00
#
_symmetry.space_group_name_H-M   'P 1'
#
loop_
_entity.id
_entity.type
_entity.pdbx_description
1 polymer ?
#
loop_
_entity_poly.entity_id
_entity_poly.type
_entity_poly.pdbx_seq_one_letter_code
_entity_poly.pdbx_strand_id
1 'polypeptide(L)'
;MLTIGRIRPGGADYYVGEVASSAEDYYLGDGEAPGRWVGSLAAEMGLTGKVDPDHFRSILEGRHPFTGEQLVAGRQSGTIERHVAEGDDRWLTAAEVARQLRCSDRRVRQLIAEEALAGEKAYSPTTNRLVWRVRLVEVNRYAAANHPPKSRPGFDLTLRPPKSVSVLWALGDDTQRAAIRQAHREAVDEVVAYIERQAMYARRKGEKVLTHGMV
;
A
#
# COMPACT_ATOMS: atom_id res chain seq x y z
N MET A 1 24.05 8.33 7.90
CA MET A 1 23.76 6.88 8.02
C MET A 1 22.37 6.63 7.43
N LEU A 2 22.21 5.58 6.64
CA LEU A 2 20.91 5.13 6.11
C LEU A 2 20.49 3.84 6.82
N THR A 3 19.24 3.75 7.25
CA THR A 3 18.61 2.49 7.68
C THR A 3 17.37 2.20 6.83
N ILE A 4 17.15 0.93 6.47
CA ILE A 4 16.02 0.53 5.62
C ILE A 4 15.06 -0.38 6.42
N GLY A 5 13.86 0.13 6.70
CA GLY A 5 12.76 -0.57 7.33
C GLY A 5 11.72 -1.10 6.33
N ARG A 6 10.88 -2.04 6.78
CA ARG A 6 9.68 -2.45 6.04
C ARG A 6 8.46 -1.84 6.72
N ILE A 7 7.65 -1.10 5.98
CA ILE A 7 6.38 -0.56 6.49
C ILE A 7 5.40 -1.73 6.67
N ARG A 8 4.76 -1.79 7.85
CA ARG A 8 3.72 -2.79 8.13
C ARG A 8 2.38 -2.34 7.53
N PRO A 9 1.48 -3.24 7.12
CA PRO A 9 0.08 -2.88 6.82
C PRO A 9 -0.52 -2.10 7.99
N GLY A 10 -1.25 -1.02 7.72
CA GLY A 10 -1.77 -0.10 8.74
C GLY A 10 -0.72 0.82 9.38
N GLY A 11 0.54 0.80 8.92
CA GLY A 11 1.61 1.65 9.46
C GLY A 11 1.56 3.13 9.07
N ALA A 12 0.51 3.59 8.36
CA ALA A 12 0.40 4.96 7.89
C ALA A 12 0.33 5.96 9.04
N ASP A 13 -0.43 5.65 10.09
CA ASP A 13 -0.65 6.54 11.23
C ASP A 13 0.60 6.73 12.11
N TYR A 14 1.68 5.96 11.90
CA TYR A 14 2.98 6.25 12.51
C TYR A 14 3.69 7.46 11.88
N TYR A 15 3.41 7.75 10.60
CA TYR A 15 4.01 8.89 9.86
C TYR A 15 3.06 10.08 9.73
N VAL A 16 1.77 9.86 10.02
CA VAL A 16 0.67 10.83 9.81
C VAL A 16 -0.03 11.18 11.13
N GLY A 17 0.10 10.34 12.16
CA GLY A 17 -0.38 10.63 13.51
C GLY A 17 0.45 11.75 14.14
N GLU A 18 -0.26 12.75 14.66
CA GLU A 18 0.27 13.87 15.46
C GLU A 18 1.42 14.67 14.84
N VAL A 19 1.02 15.74 14.12
CA VAL A 19 1.83 16.96 14.03
C VAL A 19 1.98 17.53 15.45
N ALA A 20 3.09 17.16 16.11
CA ALA A 20 3.40 17.32 17.55
C ALA A 20 2.48 16.49 18.48
N SER A 21 2.99 15.71 19.43
CA SER A 21 4.17 15.99 20.30
C SER A 21 5.06 14.77 20.62
N SER A 22 6.35 15.01 20.85
CA SER A 22 7.38 14.05 21.28
C SER A 22 7.87 13.04 20.22
N ALA A 23 8.98 13.28 19.52
CA ALA A 23 10.30 13.08 20.16
C ALA A 23 10.77 14.24 21.05
N GLU A 24 10.27 15.45 20.81
CA GLU A 24 10.10 16.54 21.79
C GLU A 24 9.86 16.10 23.28
N ASP A 25 10.77 16.03 24.26
CA ASP A 25 12.23 16.25 24.33
C ASP A 25 12.96 14.96 24.77
N TYR A 26 14.24 14.73 24.49
CA TYR A 26 15.19 15.29 23.50
C TYR A 26 15.83 16.70 23.66
N TYR A 27 15.49 17.72 22.85
CA TYR A 27 16.39 18.84 22.51
C TYR A 27 15.81 20.27 22.40
N LEU A 28 15.02 20.62 21.35
CA LEU A 28 14.56 22.00 21.06
C LEU A 28 13.25 22.14 20.21
N GLY A 29 12.13 22.38 20.87
CA GLY A 29 11.35 23.64 20.79
C GLY A 29 10.31 23.89 19.69
N ASP A 30 10.38 23.25 18.53
CA ASP A 30 9.38 23.39 17.46
C ASP A 30 9.09 22.01 16.85
N GLY A 31 7.81 21.71 16.59
CA GLY A 31 7.36 20.37 16.19
C GLY A 31 7.96 19.88 14.86
N GLU A 32 7.84 18.57 14.57
CA GLU A 32 8.40 18.01 13.34
C GLU A 32 7.86 18.75 12.09
N ALA A 33 8.79 19.15 11.22
CA ALA A 33 8.43 19.83 9.99
C ALA A 33 7.58 18.89 9.12
N PRO A 34 6.47 19.38 8.53
CA PRO A 34 5.56 18.53 7.79
C PRO A 34 6.29 17.85 6.62
N GLY A 35 5.98 16.57 6.41
CA GLY A 35 6.55 15.78 5.32
C GLY A 35 6.33 16.45 3.95
N ARG A 36 7.23 16.18 3.00
CA ARG A 36 7.10 16.61 1.60
C ARG A 36 7.08 15.41 0.65
N TRP A 37 6.32 15.52 -0.42
CA TRP A 37 6.40 14.57 -1.54
C TRP A 37 7.75 14.74 -2.28
N VAL A 38 8.32 13.61 -2.69
CA VAL A 38 9.59 13.49 -3.44
C VAL A 38 9.48 12.30 -4.40
N GLY A 39 10.31 12.30 -5.44
CA GLY A 39 10.30 11.25 -6.48
C GLY A 39 9.58 11.68 -7.76
N SER A 40 10.01 11.07 -8.86
CA SER A 40 9.57 11.39 -10.22
C SER A 40 8.11 10.97 -10.46
N LEU A 41 7.70 9.82 -9.94
CA LEU A 41 6.32 9.34 -10.07
C LEU A 41 5.36 10.12 -9.14
N ALA A 42 5.81 10.57 -7.96
CA ALA A 42 5.02 11.52 -7.15
C ALA A 42 4.70 12.79 -7.94
N ALA A 43 5.71 13.40 -8.57
CA ALA A 43 5.53 14.59 -9.39
C ALA A 43 4.62 14.34 -10.60
N GLU A 44 4.77 13.21 -11.31
CA GLU A 44 3.90 12.81 -12.42
C GLU A 44 2.43 12.62 -11.99
N MET A 45 2.20 12.08 -10.79
CA MET A 45 0.87 11.94 -10.19
C MET A 45 0.30 13.24 -9.61
N GLY A 46 1.04 14.36 -9.66
CA GLY A 46 0.64 15.64 -9.07
C GLY A 46 0.83 15.75 -7.55
N LEU A 47 1.45 14.75 -6.92
CA LEU A 47 1.82 14.75 -5.51
C LEU A 47 3.09 15.60 -5.31
N THR A 48 2.88 16.87 -4.97
CA THR A 48 3.97 17.85 -4.81
C THR A 48 3.78 18.67 -3.52
N GLY A 49 4.86 19.26 -3.01
CA GLY A 49 4.81 20.06 -1.79
C GLY A 49 4.54 19.22 -0.54
N LYS A 50 3.70 19.73 0.37
CA LYS A 50 3.40 19.09 1.66
C LYS A 50 2.64 17.77 1.48
N VAL A 51 3.00 16.75 2.26
CA VAL A 51 2.26 15.48 2.34
C VAL A 51 0.89 15.73 2.95
N ASP A 52 -0.14 15.28 2.24
CA ASP A 52 -1.49 15.18 2.76
C ASP A 52 -1.70 13.82 3.46
N PRO A 53 -2.22 13.81 4.70
CA PRO A 53 -2.55 12.60 5.45
C PRO A 53 -3.27 11.49 4.68
N ASP A 54 -4.31 11.84 3.93
CA ASP A 54 -5.22 10.88 3.31
C ASP A 54 -4.71 10.42 1.94
N HIS A 55 -3.99 11.30 1.23
CA HIS A 55 -3.20 10.88 0.07
C HIS A 55 -2.10 9.88 0.46
N PHE A 56 -1.41 10.09 1.59
CA PHE A 56 -0.38 9.16 2.08
C PHE A 56 -0.95 7.80 2.49
N ARG A 57 -2.08 7.79 3.22
CA ARG A 57 -2.82 6.56 3.52
C ARG A 57 -3.20 5.80 2.24
N SER A 58 -3.77 6.52 1.27
CA SER A 58 -4.17 5.94 -0.02
C SER A 58 -2.99 5.26 -0.75
N ILE A 59 -1.84 5.92 -0.84
CA ILE A 59 -0.64 5.36 -1.47
C ILE A 59 -0.15 4.09 -0.72
N LEU A 60 -0.12 4.10 0.62
CA LEU A 60 0.28 2.93 1.40
C LEU A 60 -0.71 1.75 1.33
N GLU A 61 -1.99 2.02 1.06
CA GLU A 61 -2.99 1.00 0.70
C GLU A 61 -2.86 0.49 -0.75
N GLY A 62 -1.99 1.12 -1.55
CA GLY A 62 -1.81 0.83 -2.97
C GLY A 62 -2.96 1.34 -3.82
N ARG A 63 -3.58 2.46 -3.42
CA ARG A 63 -4.64 3.18 -4.14
C ARG A 63 -4.13 4.51 -4.71
N HIS A 64 -4.69 4.94 -5.83
CA HIS A 64 -4.43 6.24 -6.42
C HIS A 64 -5.13 7.34 -5.60
N PRO A 65 -4.42 8.35 -5.07
CA PRO A 65 -4.95 9.27 -4.06
C PRO A 65 -6.08 10.17 -4.58
N PHE A 66 -6.07 10.51 -5.87
CA PHE A 66 -7.08 11.39 -6.47
C PHE A 66 -8.29 10.66 -7.09
N THR A 67 -8.19 9.35 -7.34
CA THR A 67 -9.23 8.59 -8.09
C THR A 67 -9.75 7.36 -7.34
N GLY A 68 -9.06 6.93 -6.28
CA GLY A 68 -9.38 5.72 -5.52
C GLY A 68 -9.02 4.40 -6.23
N GLU A 69 -8.48 4.46 -7.46
CA GLU A 69 -8.13 3.29 -8.28
C GLU A 69 -7.11 2.39 -7.56
N GLN A 70 -7.31 1.06 -7.59
CA GLN A 70 -6.39 0.12 -6.97
C GLN A 70 -5.15 -0.11 -7.86
N LEU A 71 -4.06 0.60 -7.57
CA LEU A 71 -2.77 0.49 -8.29
C LEU A 71 -2.06 -0.84 -8.03
N VAL A 72 -2.17 -1.39 -6.81
CA VAL A 72 -1.50 -2.65 -6.44
C VAL A 72 -2.44 -3.84 -6.57
N ALA A 73 -2.37 -4.52 -7.72
CA ALA A 73 -2.94 -5.85 -7.86
C ALA A 73 -2.31 -6.81 -6.85
N GLY A 74 -3.15 -7.51 -6.09
CA GLY A 74 -2.68 -8.48 -5.11
C GLY A 74 -1.91 -9.60 -5.76
N ARG A 75 -0.77 -9.96 -5.16
CA ARG A 75 -0.08 -11.21 -5.46
C ARG A 75 -0.91 -12.39 -4.93
N GLN A 76 -2.03 -12.69 -5.58
CA GLN A 76 -2.73 -13.94 -5.38
C GLN A 76 -1.74 -15.06 -5.72
N SER A 77 -1.38 -15.85 -4.71
CA SER A 77 -0.34 -16.88 -4.83
C SER A 77 -0.65 -17.78 -6.03
N GLY A 78 0.25 -17.79 -7.01
CA GLY A 78 -0.08 -18.10 -8.41
C GLY A 78 -0.71 -19.47 -8.60
N THR A 79 -2.00 -19.48 -8.98
CA THR A 79 -2.71 -20.66 -9.52
C THR A 79 -3.97 -20.27 -10.31
N ILE A 80 -4.56 -19.09 -10.10
CA ILE A 80 -5.86 -18.71 -10.68
C ILE A 80 -5.83 -17.32 -11.34
N GLU A 81 -4.87 -17.11 -12.23
CA GLU A 81 -5.04 -16.22 -13.39
C GLU A 81 -5.16 -17.08 -14.66
N ARG A 82 -6.23 -17.90 -14.71
CA ARG A 82 -6.89 -18.07 -16.01
C ARG A 82 -7.76 -16.84 -16.14
N HIS A 83 -7.58 -16.08 -17.22
CA HIS A 83 -8.44 -14.95 -17.58
C HIS A 83 -9.90 -15.24 -17.20
N VAL A 84 -10.41 -14.56 -16.17
CA VAL A 84 -11.85 -14.37 -16.06
C VAL A 84 -12.14 -13.41 -17.20
N ALA A 85 -12.70 -13.91 -18.29
CA ALA A 85 -13.08 -13.06 -19.41
C ALA A 85 -14.03 -11.99 -18.88
N GLU A 86 -13.86 -10.76 -19.35
CA GLU A 86 -14.73 -9.64 -18.97
C GLU A 86 -16.18 -10.03 -19.33
N GLY A 87 -17.01 -10.27 -18.30
CA GLY A 87 -18.37 -10.82 -18.45
C GLY A 87 -18.59 -12.29 -18.05
N ASP A 88 -17.60 -13.07 -17.62
CA ASP A 88 -17.82 -14.41 -17.02
C ASP A 88 -18.41 -14.30 -15.61
N ASP A 89 -19.74 -14.22 -15.52
CA ASP A 89 -20.50 -14.31 -14.27
C ASP A 89 -21.16 -15.69 -14.08
N ARG A 90 -20.40 -16.77 -14.29
CA ARG A 90 -20.92 -18.12 -14.04
C ARG A 90 -21.26 -18.37 -12.56
N TRP A 91 -22.10 -19.37 -12.33
CA TRP A 91 -22.34 -19.93 -11.00
C TRP A 91 -21.18 -20.81 -10.54
N LEU A 92 -20.78 -20.66 -9.28
CA LEU A 92 -19.83 -21.52 -8.58
C LEU A 92 -20.53 -22.29 -7.47
N THR A 93 -20.24 -23.58 -7.31
CA THR A 93 -20.66 -24.37 -6.15
C THR A 93 -19.96 -23.90 -4.87
N ALA A 94 -20.55 -24.11 -3.70
CA ALA A 94 -19.93 -23.73 -2.42
C ALA A 94 -18.51 -24.28 -2.21
N ALA A 95 -18.18 -25.45 -2.77
CA ALA A 95 -16.83 -26.02 -2.76
C ALA A 95 -15.83 -25.24 -3.64
N GLU A 96 -16.27 -24.72 -4.79
CA GLU A 96 -15.46 -23.86 -5.66
C GLU A 96 -15.26 -22.47 -5.06
N VAL A 97 -16.32 -21.91 -4.44
CA VAL A 97 -16.24 -20.67 -3.65
C VAL A 97 -15.27 -20.82 -2.49
N ALA A 98 -15.35 -21.94 -1.75
CA ALA A 98 -14.47 -22.23 -0.62
C ALA A 98 -12.99 -22.30 -1.05
N ARG A 99 -12.71 -22.93 -2.20
CA ARG A 99 -11.38 -22.98 -2.81
C ARG A 99 -10.87 -21.58 -3.22
N GLN A 100 -11.75 -20.73 -3.76
CA GLN A 100 -11.41 -19.37 -4.21
C GLN A 100 -11.16 -18.42 -3.02
N LEU A 101 -12.02 -18.45 -2.01
CA LEU A 101 -11.89 -17.68 -0.77
C LEU A 101 -10.89 -18.29 0.24
N ARG A 102 -10.30 -19.45 -0.07
CA ARG A 102 -9.38 -20.21 0.80
C ARG A 102 -9.96 -20.50 2.20
N CYS A 103 -11.26 -20.78 2.27
CA CYS A 103 -12.00 -21.11 3.49
C CYS A 103 -12.64 -22.50 3.41
N SER A 104 -13.40 -22.91 4.43
CA SER A 104 -14.15 -24.16 4.41
C SER A 104 -15.51 -23.99 3.73
N ASP A 105 -16.05 -25.08 3.15
CA ASP A 105 -17.42 -25.11 2.59
C ASP A 105 -18.48 -24.75 3.67
N ARG A 106 -18.25 -25.14 4.93
CA ARG A 106 -19.05 -24.69 6.08
C ARG A 106 -19.05 -23.17 6.23
N ARG A 107 -17.90 -22.50 6.10
CA ARG A 107 -17.83 -21.03 6.19
C ARG A 107 -18.53 -20.36 5.01
N VAL A 108 -18.47 -20.91 3.80
CA VAL A 108 -19.25 -20.38 2.65
C VAL A 108 -20.76 -20.46 2.94
N ARG A 109 -21.26 -21.60 3.42
CA ARG A 109 -22.68 -21.74 3.80
C ARG A 109 -23.09 -20.77 4.91
N GLN A 110 -22.19 -20.54 5.86
CA GLN A 110 -22.39 -19.57 6.93
C GLN A 110 -22.46 -18.14 6.38
N LEU A 111 -21.56 -17.75 5.47
CA LEU A 111 -21.58 -16.43 4.82
C LEU A 111 -22.87 -16.18 4.00
N ILE A 112 -23.43 -17.22 3.38
CA ILE A 112 -24.73 -17.13 2.70
C ILE A 112 -25.87 -16.95 3.71
N ALA A 113 -25.83 -17.66 4.85
CA ALA A 113 -26.82 -17.52 5.92
C ALA A 113 -26.69 -16.19 6.72
N GLU A 114 -25.50 -15.58 6.70
CA GLU A 114 -25.20 -14.25 7.26
C GLU A 114 -25.47 -13.11 6.24
N GLU A 115 -26.06 -13.41 5.07
CA GLU A 115 -26.31 -12.50 3.94
C GLU A 115 -25.06 -11.78 3.38
N ALA A 116 -23.87 -12.17 3.84
CA ALA A 116 -22.59 -11.64 3.38
C ALA A 116 -22.21 -12.12 1.96
N LEU A 117 -22.78 -13.24 1.50
CA LEU A 117 -22.70 -13.75 0.13
C LEU A 117 -24.09 -14.04 -0.43
N ALA A 118 -24.47 -13.40 -1.53
CA ALA A 118 -25.70 -13.69 -2.28
C ALA A 118 -25.62 -15.07 -2.97
N GLY A 119 -26.10 -16.10 -2.30
CA GLY A 119 -26.11 -17.49 -2.77
C GLY A 119 -27.49 -18.14 -2.70
N GLU A 120 -27.73 -19.10 -3.59
CA GLU A 120 -28.99 -19.84 -3.70
C GLU A 120 -28.75 -21.36 -3.74
N LYS A 121 -29.83 -22.14 -3.58
CA LYS A 121 -29.79 -23.59 -3.75
C LYS A 121 -30.31 -23.99 -5.12
N ALA A 122 -29.58 -24.83 -5.84
CA ALA A 122 -30.01 -25.40 -7.11
C ALA A 122 -29.61 -26.87 -7.22
N TYR A 123 -30.28 -27.62 -8.10
CA TYR A 123 -29.88 -28.99 -8.40
C TYR A 123 -28.60 -29.00 -9.24
N SER A 124 -27.61 -29.77 -8.79
CA SER A 124 -26.39 -30.06 -9.54
C SER A 124 -26.72 -30.94 -10.76
N PRO A 125 -26.40 -30.53 -12.00
CA PRO A 125 -26.70 -31.33 -13.19
C PRO A 125 -25.89 -32.64 -13.27
N THR A 126 -24.75 -32.72 -12.58
CA THR A 126 -23.89 -33.92 -12.58
C THR A 126 -24.21 -34.92 -11.47
N THR A 127 -24.79 -34.47 -10.36
CA THR A 127 -25.04 -35.34 -9.18
C THR A 127 -26.51 -35.41 -8.76
N ASN A 128 -27.39 -34.65 -9.41
CA ASN A 128 -28.81 -34.47 -9.09
C ASN A 128 -29.10 -34.19 -7.60
N ARG A 129 -28.16 -33.54 -6.91
CA ARG A 129 -28.27 -33.15 -5.50
C ARG A 129 -28.43 -31.64 -5.39
N LEU A 130 -29.22 -31.20 -4.41
CA LEU A 130 -29.38 -29.79 -4.08
C LEU A 130 -28.08 -29.25 -3.48
N VAL A 131 -27.44 -28.30 -4.17
CA VAL A 131 -26.17 -27.67 -3.78
C VAL A 131 -26.33 -26.16 -3.65
N TRP A 132 -25.56 -25.56 -2.76
CA TRP A 132 -25.41 -24.10 -2.70
C TRP A 132 -24.54 -23.62 -3.86
N ARG A 133 -24.98 -22.54 -4.53
CA ARG A 133 -24.23 -21.85 -5.57
C ARG A 133 -24.23 -20.33 -5.36
N VAL A 134 -23.14 -19.68 -5.76
CA VAL A 134 -22.92 -18.22 -5.68
C VAL A 134 -22.42 -17.74 -7.04
N ARG A 135 -22.77 -16.53 -7.46
CA ARG A 135 -22.26 -15.93 -8.70
C ARG A 135 -20.78 -15.56 -8.59
N LEU A 136 -20.00 -15.70 -9.67
CA LEU A 136 -18.58 -15.36 -9.66
C LEU A 136 -18.35 -13.86 -9.39
N VAL A 137 -19.21 -12.96 -9.90
CA VAL A 137 -19.12 -11.52 -9.58
C VAL A 137 -19.24 -11.25 -8.08
N GLU A 138 -20.12 -11.99 -7.40
CA GLU A 138 -20.41 -11.86 -5.97
C GLU A 138 -19.26 -12.40 -5.10
N VAL A 139 -18.67 -13.53 -5.49
CA VAL A 139 -17.46 -14.07 -4.82
C VAL A 139 -16.29 -13.10 -4.97
N ASN A 140 -16.14 -12.47 -6.13
CA ASN A 140 -15.08 -11.48 -6.38
C ASN A 140 -15.31 -10.19 -5.55
N ARG A 141 -16.56 -9.69 -5.48
CA ARG A 141 -16.95 -8.56 -4.61
C ARG A 141 -16.59 -8.83 -3.16
N TYR A 142 -17.00 -9.97 -2.62
CA TYR A 142 -16.70 -10.37 -1.25
C TYR A 142 -15.19 -10.53 -1.00
N ALA A 143 -14.46 -11.16 -1.94
CA ALA A 143 -13.02 -11.35 -1.83
C ALA A 143 -12.26 -10.02 -1.80
N ALA A 144 -12.63 -9.07 -2.66
CA ALA A 144 -12.03 -7.73 -2.68
C ALA A 144 -12.25 -6.97 -1.35
N ALA A 145 -13.43 -7.11 -0.74
CA ALA A 145 -13.75 -6.46 0.53
C ALA A 145 -13.11 -7.13 1.76
N ASN A 146 -12.96 -8.46 1.78
CA ASN A 146 -12.58 -9.22 3.00
C ASN A 146 -11.18 -9.83 2.96
N HIS A 147 -10.59 -9.97 1.77
CA HIS A 147 -9.23 -10.44 1.56
C HIS A 147 -8.47 -9.43 0.71
N PRO A 148 -8.26 -8.21 1.23
CA PRO A 148 -7.51 -7.19 0.51
C PRO A 148 -6.13 -7.76 0.14
N PRO A 149 -5.60 -7.33 -1.02
CA PRO A 149 -4.33 -7.82 -1.53
C PRO A 149 -3.23 -7.73 -0.47
N LYS A 150 -2.43 -8.80 -0.29
CA LYS A 150 -1.20 -8.75 0.52
C LYS A 150 -0.11 -7.96 -0.23
N SER A 151 -0.34 -6.66 -0.40
CA SER A 151 0.65 -5.68 -0.82
C SER A 151 1.70 -5.51 0.29
N ARG A 152 2.86 -4.97 -0.08
CA ARG A 152 3.80 -4.38 0.87
C ARG A 152 3.59 -2.87 0.74
N PRO A 153 3.17 -2.13 1.79
CA PRO A 153 2.88 -0.71 1.68
C PRO A 153 4.06 0.12 1.17
N GLY A 154 5.27 -0.21 1.64
CA GLY A 154 6.49 0.48 1.21
C GLY A 154 7.70 0.10 2.07
N PHE A 155 8.73 0.92 1.97
CA PHE A 155 9.96 0.85 2.76
C PHE A 155 10.21 2.19 3.45
N ASP A 156 10.69 2.15 4.68
CA ASP A 156 11.16 3.33 5.42
C ASP A 156 12.66 3.50 5.16
N LEU A 157 13.08 4.68 4.69
CA LEU A 157 14.48 4.98 4.43
C LEU A 157 14.93 6.14 5.33
N THR A 158 15.27 5.82 6.58
CA THR A 158 15.67 6.82 7.57
C THR A 158 17.09 7.33 7.31
N LEU A 159 17.22 8.57 6.87
CA LEU A 159 18.49 9.25 6.61
C LEU A 159 18.92 10.10 7.82
N ARG A 160 19.86 9.60 8.62
CA ARG A 160 20.38 10.32 9.80
C ARG A 160 21.68 11.06 9.47
N PRO A 161 21.79 12.39 9.71
CA PRO A 161 23.05 13.11 9.57
C PRO A 161 24.07 12.68 10.66
N PRO A 162 25.37 12.96 10.51
CA PRO A 162 26.36 12.79 11.57
C PRO A 162 25.98 13.60 12.82
N LYS A 163 26.23 13.08 14.03
CA LYS A 163 25.81 13.74 15.28
C LYS A 163 26.39 15.16 15.44
N SER A 164 27.58 15.42 14.89
CA SER A 164 28.18 16.77 14.83
C SER A 164 27.31 17.79 14.09
N VAL A 165 26.65 17.39 13.00
CA VAL A 165 25.71 18.24 12.25
C VAL A 165 24.46 18.52 13.08
N SER A 166 23.94 17.53 13.83
CA SER A 166 22.82 17.75 14.75
C SER A 166 23.18 18.70 15.91
N VAL A 167 24.40 18.61 16.44
CA VAL A 167 24.90 19.54 17.48
C VAL A 167 25.08 20.95 16.92
N LEU A 168 25.66 21.08 15.73
CA LEU A 168 25.82 22.38 15.05
C LEU A 168 24.46 23.02 14.76
N TRP A 169 23.47 22.24 14.31
CA TRP A 169 22.09 22.72 14.14
C TRP A 169 21.47 23.13 15.48
N ALA A 170 21.63 22.34 16.54
CA ALA A 170 21.04 22.62 17.84
C ALA A 170 21.62 23.87 18.52
N LEU A 171 22.88 24.23 18.25
CA LEU A 171 23.56 25.37 18.85
C LEU A 171 23.64 26.61 17.93
N GLY A 172 23.30 26.48 16.65
CA GLY A 172 23.43 27.57 15.69
C GLY A 172 22.38 28.67 15.81
N ASP A 173 22.61 29.80 15.14
CA ASP A 173 21.60 30.84 14.92
C ASP A 173 20.56 30.41 13.87
N ASP A 174 19.52 31.22 13.65
CA ASP A 174 18.44 30.90 12.69
C ASP A 174 18.93 30.76 11.25
N THR A 175 19.95 31.52 10.86
CA THR A 175 20.56 31.45 9.51
C THR A 175 21.32 30.13 9.35
N GLN A 176 22.10 29.75 10.36
CA GLN A 176 22.80 28.46 10.40
C GLN A 176 21.81 27.28 10.42
N ARG A 177 20.74 27.36 11.23
CA ARG A 177 19.66 26.37 11.28
C ARG A 177 18.92 26.24 9.95
N ALA A 178 18.69 27.35 9.25
CA ALA A 178 18.10 27.34 7.91
C ALA A 178 19.04 26.68 6.89
N ALA A 179 20.31 27.10 6.84
CA ALA A 179 21.31 26.54 5.92
C ALA A 179 21.53 25.03 6.13
N ILE A 180 21.64 24.55 7.37
CA ILE A 180 21.81 23.13 7.68
C ILE A 180 20.55 22.32 7.32
N ARG A 181 19.34 22.85 7.57
CA ARG A 181 18.10 22.21 7.11
C ARG A 181 18.02 22.12 5.59
N GLN A 182 18.45 23.16 4.88
CA GLN A 182 18.45 23.18 3.42
C GLN A 182 19.45 22.17 2.84
N ALA A 183 20.70 22.17 3.31
CA ALA A 183 21.70 21.19 2.88
C ALA A 183 21.28 19.74 3.19
N HIS A 184 20.58 19.51 4.31
CA HIS A 184 20.03 18.18 4.60
C HIS A 184 18.90 17.79 3.65
N ARG A 185 18.01 18.71 3.27
CA ARG A 185 16.96 18.46 2.27
C ARG A 185 17.54 18.10 0.91
N GLU A 186 18.51 18.88 0.43
CA GLU A 186 19.21 18.62 -0.85
C GLU A 186 19.89 17.24 -0.85
N ALA A 187 20.52 16.85 0.26
CA ALA A 187 21.09 15.52 0.42
C ALA A 187 20.05 14.40 0.43
N VAL A 188 18.83 14.64 0.93
CA VAL A 188 17.71 13.68 0.83
C VAL A 188 17.22 13.58 -0.62
N ASP A 189 17.07 14.71 -1.31
CA ASP A 189 16.59 14.74 -2.70
C ASP A 189 17.55 14.01 -3.66
N GLU A 190 18.87 14.18 -3.51
CA GLU A 190 19.85 13.41 -4.30
C GLU A 190 19.85 11.91 -3.95
N VAL A 191 19.60 11.52 -2.68
CA VAL A 191 19.46 10.10 -2.33
C VAL A 191 18.22 9.49 -2.99
N VAL A 192 17.09 10.20 -3.02
CA VAL A 192 15.89 9.74 -3.74
C VAL A 192 16.20 9.57 -5.22
N ALA A 193 16.79 10.58 -5.86
CA ALA A 193 17.14 10.54 -7.28
C ALA A 193 18.16 9.42 -7.59
N TYR A 194 19.13 9.15 -6.72
CA TYR A 194 20.04 8.01 -6.84
C TYR A 194 19.30 6.66 -6.78
N ILE A 195 18.36 6.51 -5.84
CA ILE A 195 17.58 5.27 -5.66
C ILE A 195 16.66 5.02 -6.86
N GLU A 196 16.00 6.04 -7.39
CA GLU A 196 15.22 5.93 -8.64
C GLU A 196 16.06 5.41 -9.80
N ARG A 197 17.28 5.95 -9.97
CA ARG A 197 18.20 5.54 -11.04
C ARG A 197 18.77 4.12 -10.88
N GLN A 198 18.93 3.62 -9.65
CA GLN A 198 19.74 2.42 -9.37
C GLN A 198 18.95 1.21 -8.83
N ALA A 199 17.79 1.43 -8.19
CA ALA A 199 17.11 0.39 -7.41
C ALA A 199 15.65 0.16 -7.82
N MET A 200 15.04 1.06 -8.60
CA MET A 200 13.62 0.99 -8.96
C MET A 200 13.38 0.18 -10.23
N TYR A 201 12.73 -0.97 -10.06
CA TYR A 201 12.34 -1.88 -11.14
C TYR A 201 11.02 -2.58 -10.77
N ALA A 202 10.08 -2.60 -11.69
CA ALA A 202 8.94 -3.51 -11.63
C ALA A 202 9.32 -4.87 -12.23
N ARG A 203 8.44 -5.87 -12.08
CA ARG A 203 8.57 -7.15 -12.80
C ARG A 203 7.36 -7.41 -13.67
N ARG A 204 7.60 -7.68 -14.97
CA ARG A 204 6.58 -8.09 -15.94
C ARG A 204 6.96 -9.46 -16.48
N LYS A 205 6.09 -10.47 -16.31
CA LYS A 205 6.34 -11.87 -16.70
C LYS A 205 7.66 -12.48 -16.17
N GLY A 206 8.19 -11.96 -15.06
CA GLY A 206 9.44 -12.41 -14.43
C GLY A 206 10.65 -11.53 -14.71
N GLU A 207 10.64 -10.80 -15.83
CA GLU A 207 11.71 -9.88 -16.25
C GLU A 207 11.65 -8.55 -15.49
N LYS A 208 12.80 -7.90 -15.30
CA LYS A 208 12.86 -6.53 -14.77
C LYS A 208 12.43 -5.55 -15.87
N VAL A 209 11.56 -4.61 -15.53
CA VAL A 209 11.21 -3.48 -16.40
C VAL A 209 11.46 -2.16 -15.67
N LEU A 210 11.81 -1.13 -16.43
CA LEU A 210 11.97 0.23 -15.91
C LEU A 210 10.62 0.77 -15.41
N THR A 211 10.69 1.71 -14.47
CA THR A 211 9.54 2.37 -13.83
C THR A 211 9.70 3.88 -13.95
N HIS A 212 8.57 4.61 -13.95
CA HIS A 212 8.58 6.08 -14.03
C HIS A 212 9.16 6.77 -12.78
N GLY A 213 9.25 6.07 -11.64
CA GLY A 213 9.92 6.56 -10.43
C GLY A 213 9.34 5.95 -9.15
N MET A 214 9.54 6.69 -8.06
CA MET A 214 8.98 6.47 -6.73
C MET A 214 7.89 7.49 -6.39
N VAL A 215 7.04 7.08 -5.44
CA VAL A 215 6.17 7.90 -4.61
C VAL A 215 6.58 7.68 -3.15
#